data_AF-A0A1R3RUU6-F1
#
_entry.id   AF-A0A1R3RUU6-F1
#
_cell.length_a   1.000
_cell.length_b   1.000
_cell.length_c   1.000
_cell.angle_alpha   90.00
_cell.angle_beta   90.00
_cell.angle_gamma   90.00
#
_symmetry.space_group_name_H-M   'P 1'
#
loop_
_entity.id
_entity.type
_entity.pdbx_description
1 polymer ?
#
loop_
_entity_poly.entity_id
_entity_poly.type
_entity_poly.pdbx_seq_one_letter_code
_entity_poly.pdbx_strand_id
1 'polypeptide(L)'
;MSAAHLLSDYTTPNSQLSTVSEESHDLFEAGVQMRKQSLLEQCLQKLYFLPRLFSYIRYRRRRSYRPLTPASAHPSHCRSFLLQLPYYVLTVLCIVLVLAVLTSTFNPSYTRLPPHYSSLRDTVSQSSLLGRGNLRNEKVFIAASLYDPSGELARGHWGASVLQLISLLGEDNTFLSIYENDSGKEGKTALQNLAEQVTCNKSIVYEDHLDLNGLPKVVIPDGNQRIKRIAYLAETRNRALQPLDEPGMHFDKLLYLNDVAFDPMDALQLLFSTNVDDNGLAQYRAACAVDFINPFKFYDTYGTRDSEGYSLGVPFFPWFSDSGSGQSRRDVLAGKDAVPVRSCWGGDG
;
A
#
# COMPACT_ATOMS: atom_id res chain seq x y z
N MET A 1 -57.27 -9.80 25.05
CA MET A 1 -57.64 -8.58 25.79
C MET A 1 -56.33 -7.91 26.17
N SER A 2 -55.73 -7.04 25.35
CA SER A 2 -56.15 -5.71 24.84
C SER A 2 -55.66 -4.56 25.74
N ALA A 3 -55.21 -3.49 25.07
CA ALA A 3 -54.66 -2.19 25.50
C ALA A 3 -53.13 -2.21 25.81
N ALA A 4 -52.19 -1.66 25.02
CA ALA A 4 -52.13 -0.41 24.21
C ALA A 4 -52.40 0.82 25.09
N HIS A 5 -51.55 1.84 25.26
CA HIS A 5 -50.84 2.73 24.32
C HIS A 5 -49.94 3.65 25.22
N LEU A 6 -48.82 4.26 24.84
CA LEU A 6 -48.68 5.41 23.91
C LEU A 6 -47.19 5.74 23.70
N LEU A 7 -46.85 6.07 22.46
CA LEU A 7 -45.59 6.63 21.97
C LEU A 7 -45.35 8.07 22.49
N SER A 8 -44.08 8.49 22.49
CA SER A 8 -43.71 9.83 22.01
C SER A 8 -42.49 9.71 21.09
N ASP A 9 -42.72 10.07 19.84
CA ASP A 9 -41.74 10.30 18.79
C ASP A 9 -40.72 11.36 19.17
N TYR A 10 -39.46 11.12 18.82
CA TYR A 10 -38.53 12.18 18.45
C TYR A 10 -37.63 11.68 17.31
N THR A 11 -38.10 11.92 16.09
CA THR A 11 -37.31 11.84 14.87
C THR A 11 -36.53 13.14 14.69
N THR A 12 -35.21 13.06 14.59
CA THR A 12 -34.44 13.93 13.69
C THR A 12 -33.45 13.08 12.88
N PRO A 13 -33.41 13.28 11.55
CA PRO A 13 -32.63 12.46 10.63
C PRO A 13 -31.23 13.06 10.45
N ASN A 14 -30.20 12.21 10.35
CA ASN A 14 -29.00 12.39 9.51
C ASN A 14 -27.88 11.42 9.94
N SER A 15 -27.97 10.17 9.51
CA SER A 15 -26.80 9.26 9.47
C SER A 15 -26.90 8.11 8.46
N GLN A 16 -27.90 8.13 7.57
CA GLN A 16 -28.04 7.10 6.52
C GLN A 16 -27.43 7.48 5.16
N LEU A 17 -26.70 8.60 5.08
CA LEU A 17 -26.07 9.05 3.83
C LEU A 17 -24.58 8.69 3.71
N SER A 18 -24.08 7.78 4.54
CA SER A 18 -22.69 7.30 4.51
C SER A 18 -22.56 5.80 4.24
N THR A 19 -23.61 5.01 4.44
CA THR A 19 -23.59 3.56 4.14
C THR A 19 -23.80 3.25 2.66
N VAL A 20 -24.49 4.12 1.92
CA VAL A 20 -24.81 3.92 0.49
C VAL A 20 -23.60 4.20 -0.42
N SER A 21 -22.65 5.04 0.03
CA SER A 21 -21.46 5.35 -0.77
C SER A 21 -20.39 4.25 -0.73
N GLU A 22 -20.26 3.52 0.38
CA GLU A 22 -19.27 2.43 0.50
C GLU A 22 -19.68 1.18 -0.29
N GLU A 23 -20.97 0.85 -0.34
CA GLU A 23 -21.48 -0.37 -1.01
C GLU A 23 -21.32 -0.34 -2.55
N SER A 24 -21.16 0.86 -3.13
CA SER A 24 -21.00 1.06 -4.57
C SER A 24 -19.59 0.75 -5.10
N HIS A 25 -18.59 0.67 -4.22
CA HIS A 25 -17.20 0.37 -4.57
C HIS A 25 -16.85 -1.14 -4.51
N ASP A 26 -17.74 -1.99 -4.00
CA ASP A 26 -17.49 -3.42 -3.73
C ASP A 26 -17.91 -4.37 -4.89
N LEU A 27 -18.36 -3.83 -6.02
CA LEU A 27 -19.01 -4.58 -7.10
C LEU A 27 -18.07 -4.84 -8.29
N PHE A 28 -17.33 -5.95 -8.25
CA PHE A 28 -16.42 -6.34 -9.34
C PHE A 28 -17.17 -6.95 -10.54
N GLU A 29 -16.85 -6.47 -11.74
CA GLU A 29 -17.27 -7.04 -13.02
C GLU A 29 -16.18 -8.04 -13.46
N ALA A 30 -16.50 -9.33 -13.50
CA ALA A 30 -15.60 -10.34 -14.04
C ALA A 30 -15.50 -10.17 -15.56
N GLY A 31 -14.61 -9.26 -15.98
CA GLY A 31 -14.38 -8.91 -17.37
C GLY A 31 -13.67 -7.57 -17.48
N VAL A 32 -12.35 -7.62 -17.68
CA VAL A 32 -11.53 -6.57 -18.31
C VAL A 32 -11.67 -5.17 -17.68
N GLN A 33 -10.75 -4.80 -16.78
CA GLN A 33 -9.98 -3.53 -16.79
C GLN A 33 -9.35 -3.28 -15.41
N MET A 34 -8.02 -3.21 -15.29
CA MET A 34 -7.33 -2.23 -14.40
C MET A 34 -5.86 -2.06 -14.82
N ARG A 35 -5.62 -1.65 -16.07
CA ARG A 35 -4.48 -0.81 -16.42
C ARG A 35 -5.01 0.43 -17.13
N LYS A 36 -5.44 1.43 -16.38
CA LYS A 36 -5.45 2.81 -16.90
C LYS A 36 -4.12 3.42 -16.53
N GLN A 37 -3.20 3.44 -17.49
CA GLN A 37 -2.08 4.38 -17.43
C GLN A 37 -2.65 5.77 -17.14
N SER A 38 -2.16 6.37 -16.07
CA SER A 38 -2.56 7.69 -15.62
C SER A 38 -2.38 8.69 -16.76
N LEU A 39 -3.39 9.51 -17.06
CA LEU A 39 -3.31 10.66 -17.96
C LEU A 39 -2.10 11.57 -17.66
N LEU A 40 -1.57 11.48 -16.44
CA LEU A 40 -0.39 12.17 -15.95
C LEU A 40 0.90 11.69 -16.63
N GLU A 41 1.04 10.40 -16.99
CA GLU A 41 2.18 9.90 -17.79
C GLU A 41 2.15 10.41 -19.24
N GLN A 42 0.95 10.51 -19.83
CA GLN A 42 0.78 11.08 -21.18
C GLN A 42 1.07 12.59 -21.21
N CYS A 43 0.81 13.30 -20.10
CA CYS A 43 1.15 14.72 -19.95
C CYS A 43 2.66 14.94 -19.73
N LEU A 44 3.31 14.05 -18.98
CA LEU A 44 4.75 14.15 -18.71
C LEU A 44 5.60 13.86 -19.96
N GLN A 45 5.18 12.96 -20.85
CA GLN A 45 5.87 12.73 -22.13
C GLN A 45 5.78 13.94 -23.08
N LYS A 46 4.72 14.77 -23.00
CA LYS A 46 4.61 16.01 -23.79
C LYS A 46 5.49 17.16 -23.29
N LEU A 47 5.95 17.11 -22.04
CA LEU A 47 6.87 18.10 -21.46
C LEU A 47 8.34 17.90 -21.90
N TYR A 48 8.69 16.72 -22.44
CA TYR A 48 10.03 16.44 -22.96
C TYR A 48 10.26 16.87 -24.43
N PHE A 49 9.28 17.50 -25.09
CA PHE A 49 9.35 17.96 -26.48
C PHE A 49 9.22 19.48 -26.66
N LEU A 50 9.95 20.27 -25.87
CA LEU A 50 10.16 21.69 -26.17
C LEU A 50 11.67 22.01 -26.26
N PRO A 51 12.28 21.97 -27.45
CA PRO A 51 13.60 22.55 -27.64
C PRO A 51 13.48 24.07 -27.86
N ARG A 52 14.25 24.81 -27.05
CA ARG A 52 14.95 26.07 -27.37
C ARG A 52 14.16 27.18 -28.10
N LEU A 53 13.68 28.16 -27.33
CA LEU A 53 13.41 29.52 -27.80
C LEU A 53 14.31 30.52 -27.05
N PHE A 54 15.59 30.52 -27.40
CA PHE A 54 16.53 31.60 -27.05
C PHE A 54 17.32 31.97 -28.30
N SER A 55 16.81 32.94 -29.06
CA SER A 55 17.59 33.84 -29.91
C SER A 55 16.62 34.74 -30.65
N TYR A 56 16.65 36.04 -30.37
CA TYR A 56 16.55 37.14 -31.33
C TYR A 56 16.28 38.41 -30.51
N ILE A 57 17.27 39.29 -30.39
CA ILE A 57 17.12 40.73 -30.64
C ILE A 57 18.55 41.27 -30.86
N ARG A 58 18.81 41.66 -32.12
CA ARG A 58 19.99 42.36 -32.58
C ARG A 58 19.59 43.82 -32.82
N TYR A 59 20.31 44.73 -32.18
CA TYR A 59 20.57 46.15 -32.50
C TYR A 59 19.66 46.92 -33.47
N ARG A 60 19.15 48.08 -33.03
CA ARG A 60 19.18 49.31 -33.85
C ARG A 60 19.28 50.57 -32.98
N ARG A 61 20.19 51.46 -33.41
CA ARG A 61 20.65 52.70 -32.75
C ARG A 61 20.18 53.89 -33.59
N ARG A 62 19.51 54.90 -33.01
CA ARG A 62 19.75 56.37 -33.16
C ARG A 62 18.51 57.26 -32.92
N ARG A 63 18.69 58.17 -31.95
CA ARG A 63 18.41 59.63 -31.92
C ARG A 63 17.00 60.21 -32.22
N SER A 64 16.46 60.79 -31.13
CA SER A 64 16.13 62.21 -30.94
C SER A 64 14.66 62.66 -31.01
N TYR A 65 14.38 63.58 -30.07
CA TYR A 65 13.27 64.53 -29.88
C TYR A 65 12.08 64.07 -29.01
N ARG A 66 12.02 64.68 -27.81
CA ARG A 66 10.80 64.86 -27.00
C ARG A 66 9.93 65.96 -27.63
N PRO A 67 8.60 65.80 -27.57
CA PRO A 67 7.79 66.86 -26.99
C PRO A 67 6.87 66.36 -25.87
N LEU A 68 6.55 67.28 -24.97
CA LEU A 68 5.60 67.15 -23.86
C LEU A 68 4.16 67.17 -24.41
N THR A 69 3.25 66.30 -23.98
CA THR A 69 2.20 66.53 -22.95
C THR A 69 1.11 65.44 -23.11
N PRO A 70 0.12 65.30 -22.21
CA PRO A 70 -0.12 64.09 -21.42
C PRO A 70 -1.15 63.14 -22.06
N ALA A 71 -0.88 61.84 -22.07
CA ALA A 71 -1.89 60.82 -22.29
C ALA A 71 -2.06 60.01 -21.01
N SER A 72 -3.27 60.07 -20.45
CA SER A 72 -3.74 59.20 -19.38
C SER A 72 -3.74 57.74 -19.86
N ALA A 73 -2.60 57.08 -19.72
CA ALA A 73 -2.51 55.63 -19.82
C ALA A 73 -2.52 55.07 -18.40
N HIS A 74 -3.67 54.55 -17.95
CA HIS A 74 -3.69 53.64 -16.81
C HIS A 74 -2.93 52.36 -17.21
N PRO A 75 -1.73 52.08 -16.67
CA PRO A 75 -1.04 50.84 -16.98
C PRO A 75 -1.51 49.78 -16.01
N SER A 76 -2.37 48.89 -16.50
CA SER A 76 -2.25 47.44 -16.29
C SER A 76 -1.80 46.95 -14.89
N HIS A 77 -2.63 47.11 -13.85
CA HIS A 77 -2.43 46.39 -12.58
C HIS A 77 -2.41 44.86 -12.78
N CYS A 78 -3.10 44.33 -13.80
CA CYS A 78 -3.07 42.90 -14.15
C CYS A 78 -1.73 42.41 -14.71
N ARG A 79 -0.87 43.28 -15.26
CA ARG A 79 0.43 42.85 -15.82
C ARG A 79 1.51 42.67 -14.75
N SER A 80 1.48 43.43 -13.66
CA SER A 80 2.49 43.29 -12.59
C SER A 80 2.27 42.03 -11.75
N PHE A 81 1.00 41.64 -11.52
CA PHE A 81 0.68 40.40 -10.81
C PHE A 81 1.17 39.14 -11.54
N LEU A 82 1.02 39.09 -12.87
CA LEU A 82 1.47 37.95 -13.67
C LEU A 82 3.01 37.84 -13.75
N LEU A 83 3.74 38.96 -13.66
CA LEU A 83 5.21 38.99 -13.63
C LEU A 83 5.78 38.63 -12.25
N GLN A 84 5.02 38.84 -11.17
CA GLN A 84 5.43 38.50 -9.81
C GLN A 84 5.02 37.08 -9.39
N LEU A 85 4.04 36.47 -10.09
CA LEU A 85 3.61 35.09 -9.88
C LEU A 85 4.78 34.08 -9.80
N PRO A 86 5.79 34.06 -10.72
CA PRO A 86 6.90 33.13 -10.60
C PRO A 86 7.76 33.36 -9.35
N TYR A 87 7.89 34.60 -8.87
CA TYR A 87 8.62 34.91 -7.63
C TYR A 87 7.87 34.39 -6.41
N TYR A 88 6.55 34.58 -6.33
CA TYR A 88 5.74 34.02 -5.25
C TYR A 88 5.74 32.48 -5.28
N VAL A 89 5.62 31.87 -6.45
CA VAL A 89 5.72 30.41 -6.60
C VAL A 89 7.09 29.90 -6.13
N LEU A 90 8.19 30.55 -6.54
CA LEU A 90 9.53 30.18 -6.10
C LEU A 90 9.69 30.35 -4.58
N THR A 91 9.15 31.42 -4.02
CA THR A 91 9.20 31.68 -2.56
C THR A 91 8.44 30.60 -1.79
N VAL A 92 7.25 30.22 -2.26
CA VAL A 92 6.46 29.12 -1.68
C VAL A 92 7.22 27.80 -1.79
N LEU A 93 7.81 27.49 -2.95
CA LEU A 93 8.62 26.29 -3.14
C LEU A 93 9.83 26.25 -2.20
N CYS A 94 10.53 27.38 -2.02
CA CYS A 94 11.63 27.49 -1.07
C CYS A 94 11.16 27.29 0.37
N ILE A 95 10.03 27.89 0.77
CA ILE A 95 9.46 27.69 2.10
C ILE A 95 9.10 26.22 2.32
N VAL A 96 8.43 25.58 1.36
CA VAL A 96 8.08 24.16 1.42
C VAL A 96 9.34 23.30 1.52
N LEU A 97 10.38 23.60 0.74
CA LEU A 97 11.64 22.86 0.77
C LEU A 97 12.36 23.03 2.13
N VAL A 98 12.41 24.25 2.67
CA VAL A 98 12.96 24.51 4.00
C VAL A 98 12.18 23.77 5.07
N LEU A 99 10.84 23.81 5.03
CA LEU A 99 9.99 23.07 5.97
C LEU A 99 10.22 21.56 5.83
N ALA A 100 10.34 21.03 4.62
CA ALA A 100 10.61 19.61 4.39
C ALA A 100 11.98 19.21 4.96
N VAL A 101 13.03 20.00 4.74
CA VAL A 101 14.36 19.76 5.31
C VAL A 101 14.32 19.82 6.84
N LEU A 102 13.71 20.87 7.40
CA LEU A 102 13.59 21.02 8.86
C LEU A 102 12.80 19.85 9.47
N THR A 103 11.68 19.45 8.86
CA THR A 103 10.86 18.34 9.37
C THR A 103 11.63 17.02 9.27
N SER A 104 12.38 16.80 8.19
CA SER A 104 13.24 15.62 8.04
C SER A 104 14.39 15.58 9.05
N THR A 105 15.02 16.72 9.35
CA THR A 105 16.14 16.77 10.30
C THR A 105 15.69 16.69 11.75
N PHE A 106 14.56 17.31 12.10
CA PHE A 106 14.09 17.42 13.49
C PHE A 106 13.05 16.37 13.88
N ASN A 107 12.37 15.76 12.91
CA ASN A 107 11.34 14.75 13.17
C ASN A 107 11.45 13.57 12.18
N PRO A 108 12.58 12.83 12.21
CA PRO A 108 12.72 11.68 11.35
C PRO A 108 11.89 10.52 11.92
N SER A 109 10.58 10.51 11.68
CA SER A 109 9.68 9.42 12.13
C SER A 109 10.08 8.03 11.62
N TYR A 110 11.04 7.93 10.69
CA TYR A 110 11.44 6.67 10.05
C TYR A 110 12.96 6.44 9.92
N THR A 111 13.84 7.30 10.44
CA THR A 111 15.30 7.11 10.24
C THR A 111 16.01 6.46 11.42
N ARG A 112 15.34 6.31 12.57
CA ARG A 112 15.90 5.66 13.76
C ARG A 112 15.15 4.37 14.06
N LEU A 113 15.65 3.28 13.47
CA LEU A 113 15.19 1.94 13.79
C LEU A 113 15.61 1.57 15.22
N PRO A 114 14.76 0.85 15.97
CA PRO A 114 15.18 0.25 17.23
C PRO A 114 16.40 -0.69 17.03
N PRO A 115 17.31 -0.80 18.02
CA PRO A 115 18.59 -1.52 17.86
C PRO A 115 18.47 -3.01 17.46
N HIS A 116 17.35 -3.66 17.76
CA HIS A 116 17.15 -5.07 17.44
C HIS A 116 16.97 -5.29 15.92
N TYR A 117 16.36 -4.34 15.19
CA TYR A 117 16.26 -4.40 13.73
C TYR A 117 17.63 -4.35 13.05
N SER A 118 18.52 -3.46 13.52
CA SER A 118 19.88 -3.38 13.00
C SER A 118 20.69 -4.63 13.37
N SER A 119 20.51 -5.16 14.58
CA SER A 119 21.18 -6.38 15.03
C SER A 119 20.83 -7.60 14.16
N LEU A 120 19.55 -7.76 13.78
CA LEU A 120 19.13 -8.81 12.85
C LEU A 120 19.76 -8.62 11.46
N ARG A 121 19.77 -7.38 10.95
CA ARG A 121 20.40 -7.05 9.66
C ARG A 121 21.89 -7.34 9.65
N ASP A 122 22.60 -6.99 10.72
CA ASP A 122 24.03 -7.25 10.88
C ASP A 122 24.31 -8.75 10.91
N THR A 123 23.50 -9.51 11.65
CA THR A 123 23.62 -10.98 11.74
C THR A 123 23.43 -11.64 10.37
N VAL A 124 22.42 -11.23 9.61
CA VAL A 124 22.17 -11.74 8.26
C VAL A 124 23.29 -11.34 7.29
N SER A 125 23.88 -10.15 7.44
CA SER A 125 24.92 -9.64 6.55
C SER A 125 26.29 -10.30 6.78
N GLN A 126 26.55 -10.77 8.00
CA GLN A 126 27.83 -11.39 8.37
C GLN A 126 27.94 -12.88 8.02
N SER A 127 26.83 -13.51 7.65
CA SER A 127 26.77 -14.94 7.36
C SER A 127 26.26 -15.21 5.94
N SER A 128 26.81 -16.24 5.29
CA SER A 128 26.30 -16.77 4.02
C SER A 128 25.52 -18.08 4.19
N LEU A 129 25.29 -18.52 5.43
CA LEU A 129 24.57 -19.75 5.72
C LEU A 129 23.07 -19.61 5.39
N LEU A 130 22.44 -20.72 5.01
CA LEU A 130 20.98 -20.83 4.92
C LEU A 130 20.38 -20.72 6.33
N GLY A 131 19.18 -20.14 6.43
CA GLY A 131 18.48 -19.99 7.72
C GLY A 131 19.03 -18.92 8.64
N ARG A 132 20.01 -18.12 8.20
CA ARG A 132 20.67 -17.07 9.01
C ARG A 132 19.74 -15.97 9.54
N GLY A 133 18.56 -15.79 8.95
CA GLY A 133 17.53 -14.86 9.42
C GLY A 133 16.60 -15.45 10.48
N ASN A 134 16.61 -16.76 10.66
CA ASN A 134 15.73 -17.50 11.58
C ASN A 134 16.56 -18.13 12.70
N LEU A 135 17.04 -17.29 13.62
CA LEU A 135 17.97 -17.69 14.69
C LEU A 135 17.43 -18.76 15.64
N ARG A 136 16.11 -18.93 15.68
CA ARG A 136 15.42 -19.87 16.56
C ARG A 136 14.90 -21.11 15.84
N ASN A 137 15.13 -21.24 14.53
CA ASN A 137 14.64 -22.34 13.69
C ASN A 137 13.12 -22.53 13.78
N GLU A 138 12.36 -21.44 13.89
CA GLU A 138 10.89 -21.46 13.91
C GLU A 138 10.35 -21.92 12.54
N LYS A 139 9.33 -22.77 12.51
CA LYS A 139 8.66 -23.22 11.29
C LYS A 139 7.72 -22.13 10.77
N VAL A 140 7.97 -21.66 9.56
CA VAL A 140 7.22 -20.56 8.93
C VAL A 140 6.42 -21.09 7.73
N PHE A 141 5.11 -20.88 7.79
CA PHE A 141 4.20 -21.08 6.66
C PHE A 141 4.05 -19.78 5.88
N ILE A 142 4.48 -19.76 4.63
CA ILE A 142 4.30 -18.62 3.73
C ILE A 142 3.10 -18.92 2.83
N ALA A 143 2.08 -18.06 2.86
CA ALA A 143 0.89 -18.17 2.03
C ALA A 143 0.82 -17.00 1.05
N ALA A 144 0.42 -17.23 -0.20
CA ALA A 144 0.11 -16.16 -1.14
C ALA A 144 -1.07 -16.53 -2.05
N SER A 145 -1.93 -15.56 -2.31
CA SER A 145 -2.97 -15.65 -3.34
C SER A 145 -2.66 -14.62 -4.43
N LEU A 146 -2.43 -15.07 -5.66
CA LEU A 146 -1.95 -14.23 -6.75
C LEU A 146 -2.96 -14.12 -7.88
N TYR A 147 -2.89 -12.97 -8.57
CA TYR A 147 -3.49 -12.76 -9.87
C TYR A 147 -2.45 -12.05 -10.75
N ASP A 148 -1.74 -12.80 -11.60
CA ASP A 148 -0.66 -12.28 -12.43
C ASP A 148 -0.83 -12.64 -13.91
N PRO A 149 -1.77 -11.98 -14.63
CA PRO A 149 -2.00 -12.21 -16.05
C PRO A 149 -0.77 -12.04 -16.94
N SER A 150 0.19 -11.23 -16.49
CA SER A 150 1.42 -10.94 -17.23
C SER A 150 2.56 -11.92 -16.94
N GLY A 151 2.51 -12.62 -15.81
CA GLY A 151 3.63 -13.40 -15.29
C GLY A 151 4.80 -12.57 -14.76
N GLU A 152 4.67 -11.24 -14.68
CA GLU A 152 5.75 -10.33 -14.27
C GLU A 152 5.98 -10.32 -12.76
N LEU A 153 4.96 -10.62 -11.96
CA LEU A 153 5.09 -10.71 -10.51
C LEU A 153 5.94 -11.94 -10.15
N ALA A 154 5.55 -13.11 -10.65
CA ALA A 154 6.24 -14.37 -10.36
C ALA A 154 7.64 -14.45 -10.99
N ARG A 155 7.85 -13.87 -12.18
CA ARG A 155 9.19 -13.80 -12.82
C ARG A 155 10.06 -12.66 -12.30
N GLY A 156 9.45 -11.66 -11.70
CA GLY A 156 10.10 -10.41 -11.35
C GLY A 156 10.63 -10.37 -9.93
N HIS A 157 10.63 -9.16 -9.38
CA HIS A 157 11.17 -8.88 -8.05
C HIS A 157 10.46 -9.66 -6.95
N TRP A 158 9.14 -9.81 -7.02
CA TRP A 158 8.37 -10.54 -6.01
C TRP A 158 8.80 -12.00 -5.89
N GLY A 159 8.88 -12.72 -7.02
CA GLY A 159 9.36 -14.10 -7.03
C GLY A 159 10.79 -14.25 -6.51
N ALA A 160 11.68 -13.35 -6.92
CA ALA A 160 13.06 -13.31 -6.41
C ALA A 160 13.14 -13.04 -4.90
N SER A 161 12.32 -12.13 -4.38
CA SER A 161 12.22 -11.83 -2.95
C SER A 161 11.70 -13.02 -2.15
N VAL A 162 10.71 -13.78 -2.67
CA VAL A 162 10.23 -15.02 -2.04
C VAL A 162 11.34 -16.06 -1.95
N LEU A 163 12.09 -16.31 -3.03
CA LEU A 163 13.21 -17.25 -3.02
C LEU A 163 14.31 -16.83 -2.04
N GLN A 164 14.64 -15.54 -1.99
CA GLN A 164 15.60 -15.00 -1.03
C GLN A 164 15.10 -15.13 0.41
N LEU A 165 13.82 -14.88 0.67
CA LEU A 165 13.21 -15.05 1.99
C LEU A 165 13.28 -16.51 2.45
N ILE A 166 13.00 -17.47 1.57
CA ILE A 166 13.13 -18.91 1.87
C ILE A 166 14.57 -19.26 2.25
N SER A 167 15.57 -18.75 1.51
CA SER A 167 16.98 -18.93 1.85
C SER A 167 17.33 -18.36 3.22
N LEU A 168 16.77 -17.19 3.55
CA LEU A 168 16.98 -16.51 4.83
C LEU A 168 16.33 -17.24 6.02
N LEU A 169 15.13 -17.79 5.82
CA LEU A 169 14.40 -18.56 6.83
C LEU A 169 14.94 -19.98 7.02
N GLY A 170 15.56 -20.52 5.95
CA GLY A 170 16.04 -21.89 5.88
C GLY A 170 14.99 -22.79 5.25
N GLU A 171 15.44 -23.62 4.30
CA GLU A 171 14.56 -24.46 3.47
C GLU A 171 13.79 -25.47 4.33
N ASP A 172 14.45 -26.08 5.31
CA ASP A 172 13.84 -27.04 6.24
C ASP A 172 12.79 -26.40 7.17
N ASN A 173 12.87 -25.09 7.39
CA ASN A 173 12.00 -24.35 8.29
C ASN A 173 10.87 -23.61 7.56
N THR A 174 10.76 -23.75 6.25
CA THR A 174 9.82 -22.99 5.44
C THR A 174 8.89 -23.92 4.67
N PHE A 175 7.60 -23.56 4.64
CA PHE A 175 6.63 -24.13 3.71
C PHE A 175 6.03 -23.02 2.87
N LEU A 176 6.04 -23.16 1.55
CA LEU A 176 5.47 -22.17 0.63
C LEU A 176 4.15 -22.66 0.03
N SER A 177 3.07 -21.94 0.27
CA SER A 177 1.76 -22.19 -0.33
C SER A 177 1.36 -21.03 -1.23
N ILE A 178 1.20 -21.27 -2.54
CA ILE A 178 0.72 -20.27 -3.49
C ILE A 178 -0.52 -20.80 -4.20
N TYR A 179 -1.58 -20.00 -4.20
CA TYR A 179 -2.77 -20.22 -5.02
C TYR A 179 -2.90 -19.11 -6.05
N GLU A 180 -3.00 -19.47 -7.33
CA GLU A 180 -3.23 -18.55 -8.44
C GLU A 180 -4.40 -19.05 -9.28
N ASN A 181 -5.28 -18.14 -9.69
CA ASN A 181 -6.38 -18.47 -10.59
C ASN A 181 -6.52 -17.40 -11.68
N ASP A 182 -7.15 -17.78 -12.79
CA ASP A 182 -7.61 -16.86 -13.85
C ASP A 182 -6.52 -15.96 -14.46
N SER A 183 -5.25 -16.29 -14.29
CA SER A 183 -4.10 -15.49 -14.73
C SER A 183 -3.59 -15.86 -16.13
N GLY A 184 -4.36 -16.68 -16.86
CA GLY A 184 -4.03 -17.07 -18.22
C GLY A 184 -2.76 -17.93 -18.34
N LYS A 185 -2.32 -18.14 -19.59
CA LYS A 185 -1.21 -19.05 -19.89
C LYS A 185 0.13 -18.49 -19.41
N GLU A 186 0.31 -17.18 -19.55
CA GLU A 186 1.52 -16.44 -19.19
C GLU A 186 1.78 -16.50 -17.68
N GLY A 187 0.75 -16.22 -16.86
CA GLY A 187 0.77 -16.35 -15.40
C GLY A 187 1.06 -17.78 -14.96
N LYS A 188 0.28 -18.76 -15.47
CA LYS A 188 0.51 -20.20 -15.23
C LYS A 188 1.97 -20.62 -15.48
N THR A 189 2.52 -20.21 -16.61
CA THR A 189 3.91 -20.55 -16.99
C THR A 189 4.91 -19.86 -16.05
N ALA A 190 4.65 -18.61 -15.68
CA ALA A 190 5.49 -17.87 -14.74
C ALA A 190 5.51 -18.54 -13.35
N LEU A 191 4.34 -18.92 -12.85
CA LEU A 191 4.19 -19.62 -11.57
C LEU A 191 4.88 -20.98 -11.59
N GLN A 192 4.76 -21.74 -12.69
CA GLN A 192 5.48 -23.01 -12.86
C GLN A 192 7.00 -22.82 -12.81
N ASN A 193 7.53 -21.82 -13.52
CA ASN A 193 8.97 -21.52 -13.50
C ASN A 193 9.45 -21.08 -12.11
N LEU A 194 8.62 -20.35 -11.34
CA LEU A 194 8.93 -20.02 -9.95
C LEU A 194 8.92 -21.30 -9.09
N ALA A 195 7.92 -22.16 -9.27
CA ALA A 195 7.80 -23.42 -8.55
C ALA A 195 9.03 -24.32 -8.74
N GLU A 196 9.63 -24.37 -9.94
CA GLU A 196 10.86 -25.13 -10.19
C GLU A 196 12.07 -24.63 -9.39
N GLN A 197 12.11 -23.34 -9.05
CA GLN A 197 13.21 -22.72 -8.30
C GLN A 197 13.05 -22.84 -6.77
N VAL A 198 11.83 -23.11 -6.29
CA VAL A 198 11.55 -23.23 -4.84
C VAL A 198 12.15 -24.52 -4.30
N THR A 199 13.05 -24.39 -3.33
CA THR A 199 13.79 -25.51 -2.71
C THR A 199 13.12 -26.07 -1.46
N CYS A 200 12.30 -25.29 -0.75
CA CYS A 200 11.58 -25.74 0.43
C CYS A 200 10.35 -26.60 0.08
N ASN A 201 9.72 -27.17 1.12
CA ASN A 201 8.44 -27.85 0.94
C ASN A 201 7.37 -26.84 0.46
N LYS A 202 6.47 -27.27 -0.43
CA LYS A 202 5.56 -26.34 -1.12
C LYS A 202 4.26 -26.98 -1.59
N SER A 203 3.23 -26.14 -1.69
CA SER A 203 1.98 -26.39 -2.41
C SER A 203 1.72 -25.21 -3.35
N ILE A 204 1.95 -25.39 -4.64
CA ILE A 204 1.74 -24.33 -5.63
C ILE A 204 0.65 -24.80 -6.59
N VAL A 205 -0.50 -24.16 -6.51
CA VAL A 205 -1.73 -24.55 -7.21
C VAL A 205 -2.13 -23.44 -8.18
N TYR A 206 -2.36 -23.84 -9.43
CA TYR A 206 -2.92 -22.99 -10.46
C TYR A 206 -4.28 -23.52 -10.89
N GLU A 207 -5.32 -22.68 -10.88
CA GLU A 207 -6.66 -23.01 -11.33
C GLU A 207 -7.05 -22.19 -12.56
N ASP A 208 -7.35 -22.87 -13.67
CA ASP A 208 -7.68 -22.19 -14.93
C ASP A 208 -8.96 -21.34 -14.81
N HIS A 209 -9.93 -21.77 -13.99
CA HIS A 209 -11.14 -21.01 -13.72
C HIS A 209 -11.71 -21.36 -12.34
N LEU A 210 -11.81 -20.35 -11.45
CA LEU A 210 -12.41 -20.55 -10.14
C LEU A 210 -13.93 -20.70 -10.26
N ASP A 211 -14.51 -21.77 -9.71
CA ASP A 211 -15.97 -21.88 -9.60
C ASP A 211 -16.53 -20.91 -8.55
N LEU A 212 -17.33 -19.94 -9.03
CA LEU A 212 -17.90 -18.87 -8.22
C LEU A 212 -19.35 -19.12 -7.80
N ASN A 213 -19.92 -20.27 -8.15
CA ASN A 213 -21.35 -20.54 -7.92
C ASN A 213 -21.75 -20.57 -6.43
N GLY A 214 -20.82 -20.92 -5.55
CA GLY A 214 -21.02 -20.93 -4.10
C GLY A 214 -20.87 -19.57 -3.40
N LEU A 215 -20.41 -18.53 -4.11
CA LEU A 215 -20.11 -17.24 -3.50
C LEU A 215 -21.34 -16.31 -3.49
N PRO A 216 -21.50 -15.47 -2.44
CA PRO A 216 -22.61 -14.53 -2.34
C PRO A 216 -22.60 -13.50 -3.47
N LYS A 217 -23.76 -13.30 -4.09
CA LYS A 217 -23.99 -12.36 -5.20
C LYS A 217 -24.87 -11.18 -4.76
N VAL A 218 -24.65 -10.02 -5.35
CA VAL A 218 -25.42 -8.78 -5.15
C VAL A 218 -26.01 -8.35 -6.49
N VAL A 219 -27.24 -7.86 -6.47
CA VAL A 219 -27.92 -7.31 -7.65
C VAL A 219 -27.59 -5.83 -7.76
N ILE A 220 -27.04 -5.42 -8.90
CA ILE A 220 -26.73 -4.02 -9.23
C ILE A 220 -28.00 -3.33 -9.76
N PRO A 221 -28.13 -1.98 -9.67
CA PRO A 221 -29.26 -1.25 -10.26
C PRO A 221 -29.61 -1.61 -11.71
N ASP A 222 -28.63 -2.06 -12.50
CA ASP A 222 -28.81 -2.53 -13.89
C ASP A 222 -29.43 -3.94 -14.00
N GLY A 223 -29.80 -4.57 -12.87
CA GLY A 223 -30.40 -5.91 -12.78
C GLY A 223 -29.40 -7.06 -12.83
N ASN A 224 -28.14 -6.80 -13.15
CA ASN A 224 -27.08 -7.81 -13.22
C ASN A 224 -26.63 -8.25 -11.82
N GLN A 225 -26.37 -9.54 -11.65
CA GLN A 225 -25.77 -10.10 -10.43
C GLN A 225 -24.25 -10.05 -10.52
N ARG A 226 -23.58 -9.52 -9.49
CA ARG A 226 -22.12 -9.54 -9.34
C ARG A 226 -21.72 -10.18 -8.02
N ILE A 227 -20.54 -10.80 -7.99
CA ILE A 227 -20.02 -11.44 -6.78
C ILE A 227 -19.44 -10.36 -5.87
N LYS A 228 -19.61 -10.52 -4.55
CA LYS A 228 -18.96 -9.64 -3.58
C LYS A 228 -17.45 -9.82 -3.64
N ARG A 229 -16.69 -8.76 -3.91
CA ARG A 229 -15.21 -8.79 -4.00
C ARG A 229 -14.58 -9.45 -2.77
N ILE A 230 -15.02 -9.07 -1.58
CA ILE A 230 -14.52 -9.60 -0.30
C ILE A 230 -14.72 -11.12 -0.19
N ALA A 231 -15.84 -11.66 -0.70
CA ALA A 231 -16.09 -13.09 -0.65
C ALA A 231 -15.18 -13.86 -1.60
N TYR A 232 -14.95 -13.33 -2.81
CA TYR A 232 -13.98 -13.88 -3.74
C TYR A 232 -12.57 -13.90 -3.14
N LEU A 233 -12.12 -12.77 -2.59
CA LEU A 233 -10.78 -12.69 -2.00
C LEU A 233 -10.64 -13.55 -0.74
N ALA A 234 -11.70 -13.75 0.04
CA ALA A 234 -11.67 -14.68 1.16
C ALA A 234 -11.50 -16.13 0.68
N GLU A 235 -12.19 -16.51 -0.40
CA GLU A 235 -12.09 -17.86 -0.99
C GLU A 235 -10.68 -18.15 -1.52
N THR A 236 -10.06 -17.23 -2.28
CA THR A 236 -8.70 -17.43 -2.80
C THR A 236 -7.66 -17.52 -1.68
N ARG A 237 -7.82 -16.74 -0.61
CA ARG A 237 -6.98 -16.82 0.60
C ARG A 237 -7.15 -18.16 1.32
N ASN A 238 -8.38 -18.61 1.50
CA ASN A 238 -8.66 -19.90 2.13
C ASN A 238 -7.99 -21.04 1.36
N ARG A 239 -8.02 -21.00 0.01
CA ARG A 239 -7.32 -21.98 -0.83
C ARG A 239 -5.80 -21.95 -0.66
N ALA A 240 -5.19 -20.76 -0.57
CA ALA A 240 -3.77 -20.65 -0.26
C ALA A 240 -3.43 -21.20 1.15
N LEU A 241 -4.39 -21.19 2.08
CA LEU A 241 -4.21 -21.67 3.45
C LEU A 241 -4.57 -23.16 3.64
N GLN A 242 -5.22 -23.81 2.67
CA GLN A 242 -5.67 -25.21 2.76
C GLN A 242 -4.62 -26.20 3.26
N PRO A 243 -3.32 -26.10 2.90
CA PRO A 243 -2.32 -27.04 3.42
C PRO A 243 -2.16 -27.04 4.95
N LEU A 244 -2.65 -26.01 5.66
CA LEU A 244 -2.66 -25.99 7.13
C LEU A 244 -3.64 -26.99 7.74
N ASP A 245 -4.63 -27.47 6.98
CA ASP A 245 -5.58 -28.47 7.42
C ASP A 245 -4.99 -29.89 7.35
N GLU A 246 -3.80 -30.06 6.76
CA GLU A 246 -3.13 -31.36 6.65
C GLU A 246 -2.62 -31.84 8.02
N PRO A 247 -3.01 -33.06 8.45
CA PRO A 247 -2.63 -33.56 9.77
C PRO A 247 -1.11 -33.77 9.86
N GLY A 248 -0.51 -33.27 10.94
CA GLY A 248 0.92 -33.40 11.22
C GLY A 248 1.78 -32.24 10.72
N MET A 249 1.19 -31.25 10.04
CA MET A 249 1.87 -29.99 9.76
C MET A 249 1.63 -28.99 10.90
N HIS A 250 2.70 -28.63 11.61
CA HIS A 250 2.67 -27.62 12.66
C HIS A 250 3.68 -26.51 12.32
N PHE A 251 3.21 -25.26 12.40
CA PHE A 251 4.00 -24.07 12.12
C PHE A 251 3.95 -23.12 13.31
N ASP A 252 5.07 -22.46 13.59
CA ASP A 252 5.19 -21.46 14.66
C ASP A 252 4.67 -20.10 14.20
N LYS A 253 4.85 -19.77 12.90
CA LYS A 253 4.41 -18.51 12.31
C LYS A 253 3.77 -18.71 10.95
N LEU A 254 2.83 -17.82 10.64
CA LEU A 254 2.21 -17.69 9.32
C LEU A 254 2.54 -16.31 8.77
N LEU A 255 3.14 -16.28 7.58
CA LEU A 255 3.35 -15.07 6.80
C LEU A 255 2.44 -15.12 5.58
N TYR A 256 1.49 -14.21 5.51
CA TYR A 256 0.68 -14.06 4.31
C TYR A 256 1.28 -12.94 3.46
N LEU A 257 1.51 -13.22 2.17
CA LEU A 257 2.05 -12.29 1.18
C LEU A 257 0.98 -12.00 0.12
N ASN A 258 0.67 -10.73 -0.06
CA ASN A 258 -0.09 -10.26 -1.22
C ASN A 258 0.87 -10.01 -2.40
N ASP A 259 0.36 -9.40 -3.47
CA ASP A 259 1.08 -8.94 -4.66
C ASP A 259 1.93 -7.66 -4.45
N VAL A 260 2.35 -7.41 -3.21
CA VAL A 260 3.15 -6.25 -2.81
C VAL A 260 4.64 -6.47 -3.05
N ALA A 261 5.34 -5.45 -3.55
CA ALA A 261 6.80 -5.49 -3.60
C ALA A 261 7.38 -5.35 -2.19
N PHE A 262 8.22 -6.29 -1.76
CA PHE A 262 8.79 -6.30 -0.41
C PHE A 262 10.28 -6.66 -0.40
N ASP A 263 11.00 -6.14 0.59
CA ASP A 263 12.36 -6.57 0.92
C ASP A 263 12.29 -7.80 1.84
N PRO A 264 12.99 -8.90 1.52
CA PRO A 264 13.04 -10.10 2.37
C PRO A 264 13.52 -9.81 3.80
N MET A 265 14.38 -8.81 4.01
CA MET A 265 14.79 -8.37 5.34
C MET A 265 13.65 -7.77 6.14
N ASP A 266 12.77 -7.01 5.50
CA ASP A 266 11.63 -6.39 6.18
C ASP A 266 10.60 -7.47 6.55
N ALA A 267 10.44 -8.52 5.73
CA ALA A 267 9.63 -9.69 6.08
C ALA A 267 10.19 -10.48 7.28
N LEU A 268 11.52 -10.68 7.35
CA LEU A 268 12.16 -11.27 8.54
C LEU A 268 11.93 -10.41 9.79
N GLN A 269 12.07 -9.10 9.64
CA GLN A 269 11.87 -8.15 10.72
C GLN A 269 10.42 -8.17 11.20
N LEU A 270 9.44 -8.23 10.28
CA LEU A 270 8.04 -8.42 10.64
C LEU A 270 7.82 -9.69 11.48
N LEU A 271 8.44 -10.80 11.08
CA LEU A 271 8.30 -12.09 11.76
C LEU A 271 8.98 -12.16 13.13
N PHE A 272 10.18 -11.60 13.25
CA PHE A 272 11.07 -11.88 14.40
C PHE A 272 11.49 -10.64 15.20
N SER A 273 11.22 -9.43 14.70
CA SER A 273 11.59 -8.15 15.33
C SER A 273 10.39 -7.30 15.75
N THR A 274 9.16 -7.66 15.38
CA THR A 274 7.98 -6.87 15.77
C THR A 274 7.68 -6.99 17.27
N ASN A 275 7.68 -5.86 17.99
CA ASN A 275 7.28 -5.77 19.40
C ASN A 275 8.04 -6.79 20.29
N VAL A 276 9.36 -6.79 20.20
CA VAL A 276 10.19 -7.76 20.94
C VAL A 276 10.17 -7.52 22.46
N ASP A 277 10.18 -8.60 23.22
CA ASP A 277 10.38 -8.58 24.67
C ASP A 277 11.87 -8.45 25.07
N ASP A 278 12.15 -8.42 26.37
CA ASP A 278 13.51 -8.34 26.91
C ASP A 278 14.39 -9.55 26.53
N ASN A 279 13.80 -10.67 26.11
CA ASN A 279 14.50 -11.85 25.61
C ASN A 279 14.69 -11.83 24.08
N GLY A 280 14.27 -10.75 23.41
CA GLY A 280 14.33 -10.59 21.97
C GLY A 280 13.37 -11.51 21.21
N LEU A 281 12.25 -11.91 21.83
CA LEU A 281 11.19 -12.67 21.17
C LEU A 281 10.08 -11.74 20.72
N ALA A 282 9.66 -11.84 19.46
CA ALA A 282 8.57 -11.04 18.91
C ALA A 282 7.24 -11.36 19.60
N GLN A 283 6.58 -10.33 20.14
CA GLN A 283 5.30 -10.46 20.87
C GLN A 283 4.15 -9.88 20.07
N TYR A 284 3.51 -10.71 19.24
CA TYR A 284 2.28 -10.34 18.55
C TYR A 284 1.39 -11.56 18.31
N ARG A 285 0.08 -11.32 18.21
CA ARG A 285 -0.88 -12.34 17.72
C ARG A 285 -1.09 -12.25 16.22
N ALA A 286 -1.13 -11.02 15.72
CA ALA A 286 -1.11 -10.67 14.31
C ALA A 286 -0.39 -9.33 14.18
N ALA A 287 0.36 -9.16 13.10
CA ALA A 287 1.04 -7.93 12.75
C ALA A 287 0.94 -7.75 11.23
N CYS A 288 0.87 -6.50 10.77
CA CYS A 288 0.92 -6.17 9.36
C CYS A 288 2.08 -5.21 9.12
N ALA A 289 2.76 -5.38 7.98
CA ALA A 289 3.59 -4.32 7.43
C ALA A 289 2.70 -3.18 6.94
N VAL A 290 3.30 -2.00 6.75
CA VAL A 290 2.63 -0.83 6.20
C VAL A 290 2.90 -0.77 4.70
N ASP A 291 1.84 -0.85 3.89
CA ASP A 291 1.95 -0.78 2.42
C ASP A 291 1.77 0.64 1.88
N PHE A 292 2.70 1.07 1.04
CA PHE A 292 2.75 2.39 0.45
C PHE A 292 2.72 2.32 -1.08
N ILE A 293 1.70 2.90 -1.70
CA ILE A 293 1.66 3.06 -3.17
C ILE A 293 2.76 4.02 -3.67
N ASN A 294 3.16 4.95 -2.81
CA ASN A 294 4.31 5.83 -3.03
C ASN A 294 4.87 6.28 -1.65
N PRO A 295 6.09 6.86 -1.60
CA PRO A 295 6.81 7.11 -0.34
C PRO A 295 6.09 7.95 0.73
N PHE A 296 4.95 8.56 0.42
CA PHE A 296 4.20 9.41 1.34
C PHE A 296 2.71 9.05 1.45
N LYS A 297 2.21 8.11 0.65
CA LYS A 297 0.79 7.75 0.60
C LYS A 297 0.57 6.31 1.05
N PHE A 298 -0.03 6.14 2.21
CA PHE A 298 -0.45 4.84 2.75
C PHE A 298 -1.59 4.27 1.90
N TYR A 299 -1.44 3.02 1.45
CA TYR A 299 -2.33 2.38 0.50
C TYR A 299 -3.48 1.64 1.18
N ASP A 300 -3.16 0.79 2.16
CA ASP A 300 -4.09 -0.11 2.85
C ASP A 300 -5.03 0.59 3.83
N THR A 301 -5.88 1.46 3.32
CA THR A 301 -6.82 2.25 4.14
C THR A 301 -8.16 1.56 4.37
N TYR A 302 -8.54 0.60 3.51
CA TYR A 302 -9.84 -0.06 3.54
C TYR A 302 -10.03 -0.91 4.81
N GLY A 303 -9.14 -1.88 5.03
CA GLY A 303 -9.20 -2.80 6.17
C GLY A 303 -8.55 -2.29 7.45
N THR A 304 -7.80 -1.19 7.38
CA THR A 304 -7.06 -0.66 8.54
C THR A 304 -7.97 0.15 9.46
N ARG A 305 -7.94 -0.21 10.75
CA ARG A 305 -8.65 0.46 11.83
C ARG A 305 -7.71 0.67 13.01
N ASP A 306 -7.79 1.83 13.65
CA ASP A 306 -6.99 2.14 14.84
C ASP A 306 -7.33 1.21 16.01
N SER A 307 -6.66 1.38 17.15
CA SER A 307 -6.87 0.54 18.34
C SER A 307 -8.32 0.54 18.86
N GLU A 308 -9.10 1.57 18.55
CA GLU A 308 -10.49 1.73 18.98
C GLU A 308 -11.50 1.36 17.88
N GLY A 309 -11.02 1.06 16.67
CA GLY A 309 -11.85 0.66 15.53
C GLY A 309 -12.22 1.81 14.59
N TYR A 310 -11.66 3.01 14.77
CA TYR A 310 -11.88 4.12 13.85
C TYR A 310 -11.10 3.95 12.55
N SER A 311 -11.69 4.42 11.46
CA SER A 311 -11.01 4.55 10.18
C SER A 311 -9.85 5.55 10.28
N LEU A 312 -8.91 5.41 9.35
CA LEU A 312 -7.83 6.37 9.16
C LEU A 312 -8.38 7.75 8.81
N GLY A 313 -7.61 8.80 9.11
CA GLY A 313 -7.98 10.18 8.78
C GLY A 313 -7.68 10.54 7.33
N VAL A 314 -6.40 10.57 6.99
CA VAL A 314 -5.91 10.83 5.62
C VAL A 314 -4.80 9.82 5.31
N PRO A 315 -4.55 9.46 4.04
CA PRO A 315 -3.52 8.49 3.68
C PRO A 315 -2.09 9.06 3.78
N PHE A 316 -1.88 10.16 4.51
CA PHE A 316 -0.58 10.79 4.73
C PHE A 316 -0.23 10.71 6.19
N PHE A 317 1.06 10.60 6.50
CA PHE A 317 1.55 10.61 7.87
C PHE A 317 0.95 11.80 8.64
N PRO A 318 0.38 11.59 9.85
CA PRO A 318 0.45 10.39 10.70
C PRO A 318 -0.77 9.44 10.61
N TRP A 319 -1.40 9.33 9.43
CA TRP A 319 -2.50 8.48 8.93
C TRP A 319 -3.67 8.10 9.86
N PHE A 320 -3.44 7.69 11.09
CA PHE A 320 -4.48 7.55 12.11
C PHE A 320 -5.09 8.91 12.45
N SER A 321 -6.40 8.91 12.64
CA SER A 321 -7.14 10.10 13.08
C SER A 321 -6.90 10.38 14.58
N ASP A 322 -7.32 11.54 15.05
CA ASP A 322 -7.36 11.88 16.47
C ASP A 322 -8.70 11.53 17.14
N SER A 323 -9.51 10.68 16.48
CA SER A 323 -10.80 10.23 17.01
C SER A 323 -10.62 9.39 18.28
N GLY A 324 -11.60 9.48 19.19
CA GLY A 324 -11.57 8.73 20.44
C GLY A 324 -10.41 9.14 21.34
N SER A 325 -9.69 8.15 21.87
CA SER A 325 -8.46 8.39 22.63
C SER A 325 -7.28 8.74 21.73
N GLY A 326 -7.28 8.42 20.43
CA GLY A 326 -6.17 8.72 19.51
C GLY A 326 -4.86 7.99 19.84
N GLN A 327 -4.93 6.80 20.46
CA GLN A 327 -3.75 6.07 20.93
C GLN A 327 -2.80 5.65 19.80
N SER A 328 -3.31 5.00 18.74
CA SER A 328 -2.50 4.58 17.58
C SER A 328 -1.80 5.78 16.93
N ARG A 329 -2.49 6.91 16.84
CA ARG A 329 -1.95 8.17 16.32
C ARG A 329 -0.79 8.70 17.16
N ARG A 330 -0.92 8.68 18.50
CA ARG A 330 0.17 9.07 19.40
C ARG A 330 1.37 8.14 19.27
N ASP A 331 1.13 6.84 19.14
CA ASP A 331 2.19 5.83 19.03
C ASP A 331 2.97 5.95 17.73
N VAL A 332 2.29 6.23 16.61
CA VAL A 332 2.93 6.58 15.33
C VAL A 332 3.77 7.85 15.47
N LEU A 333 3.23 8.91 16.08
CA LEU A 333 4.00 10.15 16.29
C LEU A 333 5.20 9.95 17.23
N ALA A 334 5.06 9.08 18.22
CA ALA A 334 6.13 8.76 19.16
C ALA A 334 7.20 7.85 18.55
N GLY A 335 7.03 7.38 17.31
CA GLY A 335 7.96 6.46 16.66
C GLY A 335 8.08 5.15 17.42
N LYS A 336 6.97 4.65 18.00
CA LYS A 336 6.97 3.35 18.65
C LYS A 336 7.25 2.25 17.65
N ASP A 337 7.92 1.21 18.14
CA ASP A 337 8.26 0.01 17.38
C ASP A 337 7.03 -0.66 16.74
N ALA A 338 5.99 -0.89 17.54
CA ALA A 338 4.71 -1.40 17.07
C ALA A 338 3.58 -0.49 17.50
N VAL A 339 2.56 -0.38 16.64
CA VAL A 339 1.38 0.46 16.85
C VAL A 339 0.16 -0.45 17.02
N PRO A 340 -0.58 -0.35 18.13
CA PRO A 340 -1.77 -1.17 18.33
C PRO A 340 -2.87 -0.75 17.35
N VAL A 341 -3.51 -1.73 16.74
CA VAL A 341 -4.59 -1.57 15.76
C VAL A 341 -5.66 -2.63 16.00
N ARG A 342 -6.91 -2.32 15.64
CA ARG A 342 -7.98 -3.33 15.66
C ARG A 342 -7.93 -4.23 14.43
N SER A 343 -7.49 -3.67 13.30
CA SER A 343 -7.25 -4.38 12.05
C SER A 343 -6.25 -3.61 11.18
N CYS A 344 -5.46 -4.29 10.36
CA CYS A 344 -4.46 -3.66 9.48
C CYS A 344 -4.34 -4.34 8.10
N TRP A 345 -5.16 -5.35 7.85
CA TRP A 345 -5.06 -6.13 6.62
C TRP A 345 -6.00 -5.56 5.56
N GLY A 346 -5.41 -4.88 4.57
CA GLY A 346 -6.01 -4.58 3.28
C GLY A 346 -5.41 -5.52 2.24
N GLY A 347 -6.19 -6.01 1.30
CA GLY A 347 -5.64 -6.79 0.20
C GLY A 347 -6.62 -6.66 -0.95
N ASP A 348 -6.58 -5.47 -1.53
CA ASP A 348 -7.44 -4.97 -2.58
C ASP A 348 -6.56 -4.28 -3.65
N GLY A 349 -5.49 -4.96 -4.08
CA GLY A 349 -4.72 -4.62 -5.29
C GLY A 349 -5.58 -4.62 -6.55
#